data_AF-A0A2M9Y3Y8-F1
#
_entry.id   AF-A0A2M9Y3Y8-F1
#
_cell.length_a   1.000
_cell.length_b   1.000
_cell.length_c   1.000
_cell.angle_alpha   90.00
_cell.angle_beta   90.00
_cell.angle_gamma   90.00
#
_symmetry.space_group_name_H-M   'P 1'
#
loop_
_entity.id
_entity.type
_entity.pdbx_description
1 polymer ?
#
loop_
_entity_poly.entity_id
_entity_poly.type
_entity_poly.pdbx_seq_one_letter_code
_entity_poly.pdbx_strand_id
1 'polypeptide(L)'
;MNAEENLKGLKGWLFLVGLGLIVYPVRLAFIMGPLFYNMFTDGSFEYLTTPGTESYSPLWKPILIFEGVFNVLMILFSFFVTYLFFKKNYQFPKAYIVFLILPLVLMPTDAWLGSFVVKDEPMFDPETSKEIIRSFIAAVIWIPYMLLSKRVKATFVEGKPTVTEAEL
;
A
#
# COMPACT_ATOMS: atom_id res chain seq x y z
N MET A 1 -1.42 6.06 38.99
CA MET A 1 -1.12 5.92 37.54
C MET A 1 -2.46 5.79 36.83
N ASN A 2 -2.86 6.82 36.07
CA ASN A 2 -4.19 6.85 35.47
C ASN A 2 -4.31 5.79 34.37
N ALA A 3 -5.48 5.16 34.23
CA ALA A 3 -5.70 4.09 33.25
C ALA A 3 -5.33 4.51 31.80
N GLU A 4 -5.43 5.80 31.47
CA GLU A 4 -5.08 6.35 30.16
C GLU A 4 -3.56 6.44 29.89
N GLU A 5 -2.74 6.70 30.91
CA GLU A 5 -1.27 6.73 30.78
C GLU A 5 -0.72 5.36 30.37
N ASN A 6 -1.34 4.29 30.85
CA ASN A 6 -0.95 2.91 30.54
C ASN A 6 -1.30 2.51 29.08
N LEU A 7 -2.22 3.24 28.45
CA LEU A 7 -2.61 3.03 27.06
C LEU A 7 -1.70 3.74 26.06
N LYS A 8 -0.99 4.81 26.46
CA LYS A 8 -0.11 5.56 25.54
C LYS A 8 1.11 4.72 25.13
N GLY A 9 1.37 4.65 23.82
CA GLY A 9 2.59 4.05 23.26
C GLY A 9 2.37 2.85 22.34
N LEU A 10 3.46 2.42 21.70
CA LEU A 10 3.49 1.38 20.68
C LEU A 10 3.51 -0.04 21.31
N LYS A 11 2.40 -0.44 21.92
CA LYS A 11 2.24 -1.73 22.60
C LYS A 11 0.98 -2.47 22.15
N GLY A 12 0.88 -3.75 22.49
CA GLY A 12 -0.27 -4.59 22.12
C GLY A 12 -0.41 -4.71 20.60
N TRP A 13 -1.63 -4.54 20.09
CA TRP A 13 -1.91 -4.63 18.66
C TRP A 13 -1.12 -3.62 17.78
N LEU A 14 -0.70 -2.48 18.33
CA LEU A 14 0.16 -1.53 17.60
C LEU A 14 1.54 -2.10 17.28
N PHE A 15 2.04 -3.06 18.07
CA PHE A 15 3.28 -3.74 17.75
C PHE A 15 3.18 -4.51 16.41
N LEU A 16 2.06 -5.20 16.18
CA LEU A 16 1.79 -5.92 14.93
C LEU A 16 1.68 -4.97 13.74
N VAL A 17 1.01 -3.83 13.93
CA VAL A 17 0.93 -2.77 12.91
C VAL A 17 2.33 -2.26 12.54
N GLY A 18 3.15 -1.95 13.54
CA GLY A 18 4.52 -1.47 13.33
C GLY A 18 5.39 -2.48 12.62
N LEU A 19 5.29 -3.77 13.00
CA LEU A 19 6.00 -4.85 12.32
C LEU A 19 5.57 -4.95 10.85
N GLY A 20 4.26 -4.90 10.58
CA GLY A 20 3.73 -4.92 9.22
C GLY A 20 4.25 -3.77 8.36
N LEU A 21 4.35 -2.56 8.92
CA LEU A 21 4.87 -1.38 8.24
C LEU A 21 6.35 -1.49 7.87
N ILE A 22 7.18 -2.12 8.71
CA ILE A 22 8.60 -2.36 8.41
C ILE A 22 8.75 -3.46 7.35
N VAL A 23 7.96 -4.54 7.46
CA VAL A 23 8.06 -5.69 6.56
C VAL A 23 7.55 -5.37 5.15
N TYR A 24 6.54 -4.51 5.03
CA TYR A 24 5.89 -4.19 3.75
C TYR A 24 6.86 -3.71 2.65
N PRO A 25 7.66 -2.64 2.81
CA PRO A 25 8.55 -2.15 1.76
C PRO A 25 9.63 -3.16 1.40
N VAL A 26 10.11 -3.94 2.37
CA VAL A 26 11.08 -5.01 2.16
C VAL A 26 10.48 -6.10 1.28
N ARG A 27 9.28 -6.59 1.64
CA ARG A 27 8.54 -7.59 0.85
C ARG A 27 8.31 -7.09 -0.57
N LEU A 28 7.85 -5.84 -0.72
CA LEU A 28 7.54 -5.28 -2.03
C LEU A 28 8.79 -5.18 -2.90
N ALA A 29 9.92 -4.74 -2.35
CA ALA A 29 11.19 -4.69 -3.06
C ALA A 29 11.69 -6.08 -3.49
N PHE A 30 11.55 -7.10 -2.64
CA PHE A 30 11.95 -8.47 -2.97
C PHE A 30 11.10 -9.10 -4.07
N ILE A 31 9.80 -8.79 -4.12
CA ILE A 31 8.88 -9.33 -5.14
C ILE A 31 9.01 -8.56 -6.45
N MET A 32 8.95 -7.23 -6.39
CA MET A 32 8.89 -6.38 -7.57
C MET A 32 10.26 -6.11 -8.19
N GLY A 33 11.32 -6.08 -7.39
CA GLY A 33 12.68 -5.80 -7.89
C GLY A 33 13.11 -6.72 -9.03
N PRO A 34 13.06 -8.06 -8.86
CA PRO A 34 13.39 -9.00 -9.93
C PRO A 34 12.45 -8.91 -11.13
N LEU A 35 11.15 -8.67 -10.91
CA LEU A 35 10.15 -8.58 -11.97
C LEU A 35 10.44 -7.39 -12.90
N PHE A 36 10.63 -6.21 -12.33
CA PHE A 36 10.99 -5.01 -13.10
C PHE A 36 12.39 -5.16 -13.73
N TYR A 37 13.36 -5.73 -13.01
CA TYR A 37 14.69 -5.95 -13.56
C TYR A 37 14.66 -6.85 -14.80
N ASN A 38 14.00 -8.01 -14.72
CA ASN A 38 13.89 -8.94 -15.84
C ASN A 38 13.15 -8.30 -17.01
N MET A 39 12.02 -7.62 -16.74
CA MET A 39 11.22 -6.96 -17.77
C MET A 39 12.04 -6.03 -18.69
N PHE A 40 13.06 -5.34 -18.16
CA PHE A 40 13.92 -4.43 -18.92
C PHE A 40 15.27 -5.03 -19.36
N THR A 41 15.55 -6.30 -19.05
CA THR A 41 16.86 -6.93 -19.35
C THR A 41 16.77 -8.16 -20.24
N ASP A 42 15.64 -8.86 -20.26
CA ASP A 42 15.45 -10.09 -21.05
C ASP A 42 14.77 -9.88 -22.41
N GLY A 43 14.45 -8.62 -22.76
CA GLY A 43 13.77 -8.26 -24.01
C GLY A 43 12.24 -8.28 -23.93
N SER A 44 11.65 -8.60 -22.77
CA SER A 44 10.18 -8.65 -22.60
C SER A 44 9.53 -7.29 -22.87
N PHE A 45 10.13 -6.20 -22.41
CA PHE A 45 9.60 -4.86 -22.65
C PHE A 45 9.53 -4.54 -24.15
N GLU A 46 10.60 -4.79 -24.90
CA GLU A 46 10.63 -4.62 -26.34
C GLU A 46 9.62 -5.52 -27.03
N TYR A 47 9.53 -6.78 -26.59
CA TYR A 47 8.60 -7.76 -27.15
C TYR A 47 7.13 -7.34 -27.00
N LEU A 48 6.75 -6.72 -25.89
CA LEU A 48 5.38 -6.27 -25.64
C LEU A 48 5.07 -4.89 -26.26
N THR A 49 6.07 -4.04 -26.45
CA THR A 49 5.86 -2.63 -26.83
C THR A 49 6.28 -2.26 -28.25
N THR A 50 6.94 -3.16 -28.98
CA THR A 50 7.39 -2.93 -30.36
C THR A 50 6.35 -3.41 -31.37
N PRO A 51 5.88 -2.56 -32.30
CA PRO A 51 4.98 -3.00 -33.37
C PRO A 51 5.59 -4.13 -34.20
N GLY A 52 4.81 -5.18 -34.46
CA GLY A 52 5.20 -6.31 -35.32
C GLY A 52 5.57 -7.59 -34.57
N THR A 53 5.59 -7.60 -33.24
CA THR A 53 5.68 -8.82 -32.43
C THR A 53 4.29 -9.44 -32.23
N GLU A 54 4.22 -10.73 -31.93
CA GLU A 54 2.94 -11.44 -31.75
C GLU A 54 2.14 -10.93 -30.54
N SER A 55 2.82 -10.52 -29.48
CA SER A 55 2.19 -10.03 -28.24
C SER A 55 2.12 -8.50 -28.15
N TYR A 56 2.41 -7.79 -29.25
CA TYR A 56 2.32 -6.33 -29.29
C TYR A 56 0.91 -5.83 -29.01
N SER A 57 0.81 -4.84 -28.12
CA SER A 57 -0.39 -4.01 -27.95
C SER A 57 0.00 -2.58 -27.65
N PRO A 58 -0.66 -1.58 -28.26
CA PRO A 58 -0.44 -0.16 -27.93
C PRO A 58 -0.66 0.18 -26.45
N LEU A 59 -1.42 -0.65 -25.73
CA LEU A 59 -1.74 -0.45 -24.31
C LEU A 59 -0.65 -0.95 -23.35
N TRP A 60 0.29 -1.80 -23.79
CA TRP A 60 1.32 -2.32 -22.90
C TRP A 60 2.18 -1.23 -22.28
N LYS A 61 2.71 -0.33 -23.12
CA LYS A 61 3.58 0.76 -22.67
C LYS A 61 2.92 1.67 -21.61
N PRO A 62 1.70 2.21 -21.82
CA PRO A 62 1.05 3.03 -20.79
C PRO A 62 0.68 2.24 -19.53
N ILE A 63 0.29 0.97 -19.63
CA ILE A 63 -0.01 0.11 -18.46
C ILE A 63 1.27 -0.09 -17.62
N LEU A 64 2.38 -0.50 -18.24
CA LEU A 64 3.64 -0.74 -17.54
C LEU A 64 4.20 0.54 -16.87
N ILE A 65 4.06 1.70 -17.53
CA ILE A 65 4.43 2.99 -16.92
C ILE A 65 3.54 3.30 -15.72
N PHE A 66 2.22 3.11 -15.85
CA PHE A 66 1.28 3.33 -14.75
C PHE A 66 1.61 2.43 -13.56
N GLU A 67 1.83 1.14 -13.79
CA GLU A 67 2.19 0.15 -12.77
C GLU A 67 3.50 0.53 -12.06
N GLY A 68 4.54 0.90 -12.82
CA GLY A 68 5.84 1.31 -12.26
C GLY A 68 5.74 2.56 -11.40
N VAL A 69 5.07 3.61 -11.89
CA VAL A 69 4.86 4.86 -11.14
C VAL A 69 4.06 4.58 -9.86
N PHE A 70 3.00 3.79 -9.96
CA PHE A 70 2.15 3.50 -8.82
C PHE A 70 2.89 2.70 -7.72
N ASN A 71 3.68 1.69 -8.12
CA ASN A 71 4.50 0.93 -7.18
C ASN A 71 5.52 1.82 -6.45
N VAL A 72 6.20 2.73 -7.16
CA VAL A 72 7.13 3.69 -6.56
C VAL A 72 6.41 4.61 -5.56
N LEU A 73 5.24 5.14 -5.92
CA LEU A 73 4.44 5.96 -5.02
C LEU A 73 3.99 5.19 -3.78
N MET A 74 3.62 3.91 -3.91
CA MET A 74 3.26 3.06 -2.78
C MET A 74 4.44 2.80 -1.84
N ILE A 75 5.64 2.59 -2.38
CA ILE A 75 6.87 2.47 -1.58
C ILE A 75 7.12 3.76 -0.79
N LEU A 76 7.10 4.91 -1.45
CA LEU A 76 7.29 6.21 -0.79
C LEU A 76 6.23 6.48 0.28
N PHE A 77 4.97 6.17 -0.03
CA PHE A 77 3.87 6.33 0.90
C PHE A 77 4.00 5.39 2.11
N SER A 78 4.50 4.16 1.92
CA SER A 78 4.77 3.24 3.02
C SER A 78 5.84 3.78 3.99
N PHE A 79 6.90 4.41 3.47
CA PHE A 79 7.90 5.07 4.31
C PHE A 79 7.32 6.26 5.06
N PHE A 80 6.49 7.07 4.39
CA PHE A 80 5.81 8.19 5.02
C PHE A 80 4.88 7.75 6.16
N VAL A 81 4.05 6.72 5.94
CA VAL A 81 3.15 6.16 6.96
C VAL A 81 3.96 5.58 8.12
N THR A 82 5.06 4.89 7.84
CA THR A 82 5.99 4.37 8.85
C THR A 82 6.62 5.49 9.67
N TYR A 83 7.03 6.58 9.04
CA TYR A 83 7.53 7.77 9.73
C TYR A 83 6.47 8.35 10.67
N LEU A 84 5.23 8.53 10.19
CA LEU A 84 4.12 9.03 11.03
C LEU A 84 3.85 8.10 12.22
N PHE A 85 3.97 6.78 12.01
CA PHE A 85 3.80 5.78 13.06
C PHE A 85 4.79 5.98 14.21
N PHE A 86 6.08 6.06 13.90
CA PHE A 86 7.12 6.22 14.92
C PHE A 86 7.12 7.61 15.55
N LYS A 87 6.74 8.64 14.78
CA LYS A 87 6.51 9.99 15.31
C LYS A 87 5.27 10.05 16.22
N LYS A 88 4.43 9.01 16.25
CA LYS A 88 3.14 9.00 16.96
C LYS A 88 2.27 10.18 16.55
N ASN A 89 2.34 10.56 15.27
CA ASN A 89 1.67 11.73 14.74
C ASN A 89 0.16 11.49 14.61
N TYR A 90 -0.66 12.50 14.89
CA TYR A 90 -2.13 12.41 14.83
C TYR A 90 -2.68 12.06 13.44
N GLN A 91 -1.93 12.27 12.37
CA GLN A 91 -2.31 11.92 10.99
C GLN A 91 -2.11 10.44 10.69
N PHE A 92 -1.29 9.71 11.47
CA PHE A 92 -0.97 8.31 11.23
C PHE A 92 -2.22 7.43 11.03
N PRO A 93 -3.25 7.44 11.91
CA PRO A 93 -4.39 6.54 11.75
C PRO A 93 -5.12 6.75 10.40
N LYS A 94 -5.27 8.00 9.97
CA LYS A 94 -5.88 8.33 8.67
C LYS A 94 -5.01 7.88 7.50
N ALA A 95 -3.72 8.19 7.55
CA ALA A 95 -2.77 7.81 6.50
C ALA A 95 -2.67 6.27 6.37
N TYR A 96 -2.70 5.54 7.50
CA TYR A 96 -2.69 4.09 7.51
C TYR A 96 -3.97 3.47 6.93
N ILE A 97 -5.14 4.08 7.17
CA ILE A 97 -6.40 3.64 6.54
C ILE A 97 -6.31 3.80 5.02
N VAL A 98 -5.82 4.95 4.53
CA VAL A 98 -5.60 5.17 3.09
C VAL A 98 -4.63 4.12 2.54
N PHE A 99 -3.56 3.82 3.26
CA PHE A 99 -2.58 2.80 2.89
C PHE A 99 -3.18 1.39 2.76
N LEU A 100 -4.19 1.03 3.57
CA LEU A 100 -4.89 -0.24 3.44
C LEU A 100 -5.92 -0.27 2.30
N ILE A 101 -6.54 0.88 1.99
CA ILE A 101 -7.57 0.97 0.96
C ILE A 101 -6.95 1.02 -0.45
N LEU A 102 -5.80 1.67 -0.62
CA LEU A 102 -5.17 1.84 -1.92
C LEU A 102 -4.99 0.50 -2.67
N PRO A 103 -4.35 -0.55 -2.10
CA PRO A 103 -4.22 -1.83 -2.79
C PRO A 103 -5.55 -2.48 -3.18
N LEU A 104 -6.60 -2.32 -2.36
CA LEU A 104 -7.92 -2.88 -2.64
C LEU A 104 -8.61 -2.25 -3.85
N VAL A 105 -8.25 -1.01 -4.20
CA VAL A 105 -8.75 -0.34 -5.39
C VAL A 105 -7.83 -0.62 -6.58
N LEU A 106 -6.52 -0.57 -6.33
CA LEU A 106 -5.53 -0.55 -7.40
C LEU A 106 -5.22 -1.93 -7.96
N MET A 107 -5.20 -2.99 -7.14
CA MET A 107 -5.03 -4.36 -7.66
C MET A 107 -6.16 -4.77 -8.62
N PRO A 108 -7.47 -4.58 -8.30
CA PRO A 108 -8.53 -4.87 -9.27
C PRO A 108 -8.50 -3.97 -10.50
N THR A 109 -8.11 -2.69 -10.33
CA THR A 109 -7.97 -1.77 -11.47
C THR A 109 -6.87 -2.21 -12.40
N ASP A 110 -5.74 -2.65 -11.86
CA ASP A 110 -4.60 -3.14 -12.61
C ASP A 110 -4.94 -4.44 -13.37
N ALA A 111 -5.55 -5.42 -12.69
CA ALA A 111 -6.08 -6.63 -13.31
C ALA A 111 -7.08 -6.33 -14.44
N TRP A 112 -7.95 -5.33 -14.24
CA TRP A 112 -8.92 -4.91 -15.24
C TRP A 112 -8.25 -4.30 -16.46
N LEU A 113 -7.24 -3.44 -16.25
CA LEU A 113 -6.45 -2.88 -17.34
C LEU A 113 -5.66 -3.97 -18.10
N GLY A 114 -5.11 -4.94 -17.36
CA GLY A 114 -4.41 -6.10 -17.92
C GLY A 114 -5.30 -6.96 -18.83
N SER A 115 -6.60 -7.08 -18.51
CA SER A 115 -7.54 -7.86 -19.34
C SER A 115 -7.73 -7.33 -20.76
N PHE A 116 -7.37 -6.07 -21.04
CA PHE A 116 -7.39 -5.54 -22.41
C PHE A 116 -6.21 -6.02 -23.27
N VAL A 117 -5.11 -6.44 -22.64
CA VAL A 117 -3.87 -6.84 -23.33
C VAL A 117 -3.60 -8.34 -23.24
N VAL A 118 -4.02 -9.00 -22.16
CA VAL A 118 -3.95 -10.46 -21.98
C VAL A 118 -5.35 -11.04 -22.05
N LYS A 119 -5.69 -11.73 -23.14
CA LYS A 119 -7.06 -12.20 -23.42
C LYS A 119 -7.34 -13.65 -23.03
N ASP A 120 -6.30 -14.47 -22.96
CA ASP A 120 -6.43 -15.93 -22.75
C ASP A 120 -6.12 -16.36 -21.31
N GLU A 121 -5.85 -15.40 -20.42
CA GLU A 121 -5.61 -15.64 -19.00
C GLU A 121 -6.77 -15.11 -18.15
N PRO A 122 -7.07 -15.74 -17.00
CA PRO A 122 -8.07 -15.20 -16.08
C PRO A 122 -7.61 -13.84 -15.55
N MET A 123 -8.52 -12.87 -15.53
CA MET A 123 -8.27 -11.53 -14.96
C MET A 123 -7.71 -11.59 -13.53
N PHE A 124 -8.14 -12.57 -12.74
CA PHE A 124 -7.60 -12.83 -11.40
C PHE A 124 -7.06 -14.25 -11.34
N ASP A 125 -5.74 -14.39 -11.40
CA ASP A 125 -5.09 -15.65 -11.09
C ASP A 125 -5.20 -15.97 -9.57
N PRO A 126 -4.90 -17.21 -9.13
CA PRO A 126 -5.00 -17.60 -7.73
C PRO A 126 -4.14 -16.77 -6.76
N GLU A 127 -2.97 -16.31 -7.18
CA GLU A 127 -2.08 -15.52 -6.30
C GLU A 127 -2.60 -14.08 -6.19
N THR A 128 -3.05 -13.48 -7.29
CA THR A 128 -3.72 -12.16 -7.25
C THR A 128 -4.97 -12.20 -6.37
N SER A 129 -5.81 -13.22 -6.55
CA SER A 129 -7.03 -13.42 -5.75
C SER A 129 -6.71 -13.52 -4.25
N LYS A 130 -5.65 -14.26 -3.91
CA LYS A 130 -5.19 -14.44 -2.53
C LYS A 130 -4.67 -13.15 -1.91
N GLU A 131 -3.92 -12.33 -2.66
CA GLU A 131 -3.44 -11.04 -2.17
C GLU A 131 -4.58 -10.03 -1.96
N ILE A 132 -5.59 -10.01 -2.84
CA ILE A 132 -6.80 -9.20 -2.66
C ILE A 132 -7.55 -9.61 -1.38
N ILE A 133 -7.79 -10.91 -1.19
CA ILE A 133 -8.47 -11.43 0.02
C ILE A 133 -7.68 -11.09 1.28
N ARG A 134 -6.35 -11.27 1.26
CA ARG A 134 -5.47 -10.93 2.39
C ARG A 134 -5.54 -9.44 2.73
N SER A 135 -5.50 -8.59 1.71
CA SER A 135 -5.60 -7.14 1.88
C SER A 135 -6.97 -6.73 2.44
N PHE A 136 -8.03 -7.42 2.00
CA PHE A 136 -9.39 -7.16 2.46
C PHE A 136 -9.55 -7.53 3.94
N ILE A 137 -9.07 -8.71 4.34
CA ILE A 137 -9.06 -9.15 5.74
C ILE A 137 -8.27 -8.16 6.60
N ALA A 138 -7.10 -7.72 6.12
CA ALA A 138 -6.31 -6.72 6.84
C ALA A 138 -7.08 -5.40 7.00
N ALA A 139 -7.75 -4.91 5.97
CA ALA A 139 -8.57 -3.70 6.05
C ALA A 139 -9.71 -3.84 7.07
N VAL A 140 -10.45 -4.95 7.04
CA VAL A 140 -11.57 -5.23 7.95
C VAL A 140 -11.11 -5.29 9.41
N ILE A 141 -9.91 -5.79 9.68
CA ILE A 141 -9.37 -5.85 11.05
C ILE A 141 -8.85 -4.48 11.49
N TRP A 142 -8.01 -3.86 10.66
CA TRP A 142 -7.21 -2.72 11.10
C TRP A 142 -7.91 -1.38 10.97
N ILE A 143 -8.83 -1.20 10.01
CA ILE A 143 -9.57 0.07 9.88
C ILE A 143 -10.42 0.34 11.14
N PRO A 144 -11.26 -0.59 11.61
CA PRO A 144 -12.01 -0.39 12.85
C PRO A 144 -11.09 -0.19 14.06
N TYR A 145 -9.97 -0.91 14.12
CA TYR A 145 -8.97 -0.72 15.17
C TYR A 145 -8.42 0.72 15.17
N MET A 146 -8.04 1.27 14.01
CA MET A 146 -7.53 2.64 13.90
C MET A 146 -8.57 3.70 14.27
N LEU A 147 -9.85 3.46 14.00
CA LEU A 147 -10.92 4.43 14.26
C LEU A 147 -11.43 4.40 15.71
N LEU A 148 -11.55 3.21 16.29
CA LEU A 148 -12.29 2.99 17.54
C LEU A 148 -11.38 2.78 18.76
N SER A 149 -10.15 2.31 18.56
CA SER A 149 -9.26 1.94 19.67
C SER A 149 -8.89 3.13 20.57
N LYS A 150 -9.16 2.98 21.87
CA LYS A 150 -8.70 3.94 22.90
C LYS A 150 -7.18 4.08 22.90
N ARG A 151 -6.44 2.97 22.67
CA ARG A 151 -4.97 2.97 22.59
C ARG A 151 -4.46 3.78 21.40
N VAL A 152 -5.09 3.66 20.23
CA VAL A 152 -4.72 4.45 19.03
C VAL A 152 -4.92 5.93 19.33
N LYS A 153 -6.10 6.31 19.84
CA LYS A 153 -6.42 7.70 20.20
C LYS A 153 -5.46 8.28 21.25
N ALA A 154 -5.05 7.49 22.24
CA ALA A 154 -4.09 7.91 23.26
C ALA A 154 -2.65 8.00 22.75
N THR A 155 -2.30 7.21 21.72
CA THR A 155 -0.92 7.12 21.21
C THR A 155 -0.63 8.17 20.15
N PHE A 156 -1.52 8.35 19.17
CA PHE A 156 -1.29 9.21 18.01
C PHE A 156 -1.86 10.60 18.22
N VAL A 157 -1.15 11.42 19.00
CA VAL A 157 -1.59 12.77 19.37
C VAL A 157 -0.60 13.87 18.96
N GLU A 158 0.63 13.49 18.61
CA GLU A 158 1.72 14.45 18.36
C GLU A 158 1.45 15.27 17.10
N GLY A 159 1.68 16.59 17.16
CA GLY A 159 1.51 17.53 16.06
C GLY A 159 0.06 17.92 15.75
N LYS A 160 -0.90 17.54 16.59
CA LYS A 160 -2.31 17.98 16.43
C LYS A 160 -2.38 19.50 16.66
N PRO A 161 -2.88 20.30 15.71
CA PRO A 161 -3.02 21.73 15.92
C PRO A 161 -3.94 21.99 17.11
N THR A 162 -3.45 22.75 18.10
CA THR A 162 -4.29 23.30 19.16
C THR A 162 -5.11 24.44 18.57
N VAL A 163 -6.40 24.52 18.91
CA VAL A 163 -7.38 25.45 18.33
C VAL A 163 -7.04 26.94 18.58
N THR A 164 -5.90 27.26 19.20
CA THR A 164 -5.56 28.59 19.73
C THR A 164 -4.81 29.54 18.79
N GLU A 165 -4.63 29.23 17.49
CA GLU A 165 -3.91 30.12 16.55
C GLU A 165 -4.75 30.65 15.37
N ALA A 166 -6.08 30.47 15.40
CA ALA A 166 -6.98 30.99 14.36
C ALA A 166 -7.78 32.24 14.77
N GLU A 167 -7.57 32.79 15.98
CA GLU A 167 -8.31 33.95 16.50
C GLU A 167 -7.43 35.02 17.19
N LEU A 168 -6.23 35.32 16.67
CA LEU A 168 -5.49 36.54 17.00
C LEU A 168 -4.97 37.23 15.74
#